data_AF-A0A660Q2S6-F1
#
_entry.id   AF-A0A660Q2S6-F1
#
_cell.length_a   1.000
_cell.length_b   1.000
_cell.length_c   1.000
_cell.angle_alpha   90.00
_cell.angle_beta   90.00
_cell.angle_gamma   90.00
#
_symmetry.space_group_name_H-M   'P 1'
#
loop_
_entity.id
_entity.type
_entity.pdbx_description
1 polymer ?
#
loop_
_entity_poly.entity_id
_entity_poly.type
_entity_poly.pdbx_seq_one_letter_code
_entity_poly.pdbx_strand_id
1 'polypeptide(L)'
;MLSKKSHSKIMPYLVEFMILFSAVILLSVCACNNSGSGPDTESPQGTVSNIYGCKMFDTPRAGYRTPSGLTCIEYEYDENGLLSLRHINAGFNCCTDISADFSLEDGVIIVTEKEGGEYCHCLCLYDVDYEIDNVPAGSYKINIVELYINETESPIEFDIELSEGTTGNYCVTRDYYPWGAGVYAGQ
;
A
#
# COMPACT_ATOMS: atom_id res chain seq x y z
N MET A 1 60.55 -4.89 -69.61
CA MET A 1 59.12 -5.21 -69.80
C MET A 1 58.52 -5.46 -68.42
N LEU A 2 57.93 -4.42 -67.81
CA LEU A 2 57.39 -4.48 -66.45
C LEU A 2 55.88 -4.71 -66.45
N SER A 3 55.48 -5.49 -65.46
CA SER A 3 54.23 -6.24 -65.34
C SER A 3 53.00 -5.38 -64.98
N LYS A 4 51.86 -5.97 -65.29
CA LYS A 4 50.49 -5.46 -65.30
C LYS A 4 49.98 -4.84 -63.98
N LYS A 5 49.39 -3.66 -64.15
CA LYS A 5 48.21 -3.06 -63.50
C LYS A 5 47.37 -4.02 -62.62
N SER A 6 47.33 -3.77 -61.32
CA SER A 6 46.33 -4.33 -60.39
C SER A 6 45.06 -3.48 -60.45
N HIS A 7 43.97 -4.07 -60.93
CA HIS A 7 42.65 -3.45 -61.01
C HIS A 7 41.96 -3.48 -59.64
N SER A 8 41.76 -2.30 -59.06
CA SER A 8 40.88 -2.07 -57.90
C SER A 8 39.45 -2.48 -58.24
N LYS A 9 39.01 -3.65 -57.73
CA LYS A 9 37.62 -4.12 -57.75
C LYS A 9 36.89 -3.91 -56.41
N ILE A 10 37.50 -3.18 -55.48
CA ILE A 10 36.99 -3.00 -54.10
C ILE A 10 36.05 -1.78 -54.01
N MET A 11 36.11 -0.88 -55.00
CA MET A 11 35.40 0.40 -54.98
C MET A 11 33.86 0.33 -55.03
N PRO A 12 33.18 -0.57 -55.79
CA PRO A 12 31.72 -0.52 -55.89
C PRO A 12 31.01 -1.04 -54.62
N TYR A 13 31.58 -2.04 -53.95
CA TYR A 13 31.00 -2.62 -52.73
C TYR A 13 31.07 -1.68 -51.52
N LEU A 14 32.10 -0.82 -51.45
CA LEU A 14 32.22 0.18 -50.39
C LEU A 14 31.16 1.28 -50.51
N VAL A 15 30.79 1.67 -51.73
CA VAL A 15 29.78 2.71 -51.96
C VAL A 15 28.38 2.20 -51.63
N GLU A 16 28.03 0.97 -52.03
CA GLU A 16 26.75 0.35 -51.66
C GLU A 16 26.62 0.14 -50.15
N PHE A 17 27.70 -0.27 -49.48
CA PHE A 17 27.71 -0.45 -48.03
C PHE A 17 27.54 0.88 -47.28
N MET A 18 28.16 1.97 -47.76
CA MET A 18 27.98 3.31 -47.16
C MET A 18 26.58 3.90 -47.39
N ILE A 19 25.93 3.61 -48.52
CA ILE A 19 24.54 4.03 -48.79
C ILE A 19 23.56 3.27 -47.89
N LEU A 20 23.77 1.97 -47.65
CA LEU A 20 22.96 1.18 -46.72
C LEU A 20 23.16 1.61 -45.25
N PHE A 21 24.39 1.92 -44.84
CA PHE A 21 24.68 2.36 -43.47
C PHE A 21 24.09 3.74 -43.14
N SER A 22 24.08 4.66 -44.11
CA SER A 22 23.49 6.00 -43.94
C SER A 22 21.96 5.98 -43.89
N ALA A 23 21.30 5.06 -44.62
CA ALA A 23 19.85 4.89 -44.56
C ALA A 23 19.36 4.34 -43.19
N VAL A 24 20.16 3.51 -42.51
CA VAL A 24 19.85 2.95 -41.18
C VAL A 24 20.00 4.01 -40.07
N ILE A 25 20.93 4.96 -40.23
CA ILE A 25 21.12 6.08 -39.28
C ILE A 25 20.00 7.13 -39.40
N LEU A 26 19.37 7.29 -40.57
CA LEU A 26 18.22 8.18 -40.73
C LEU A 26 16.90 7.60 -40.17
N LEU A 27 16.81 6.29 -39.92
CA LEU A 27 15.62 5.64 -39.33
C LEU A 27 15.59 5.68 -37.78
N SER A 28 16.65 6.17 -37.13
CA SER A 28 16.78 6.15 -35.66
C SER A 28 16.47 7.49 -34.97
N VAL A 29 16.01 8.52 -35.70
CA VAL A 29 15.78 9.87 -35.13
C VAL A 29 14.29 10.21 -34.90
N CYS A 30 13.40 9.22 -34.84
CA CYS A 30 12.02 9.42 -34.40
C CYS A 30 11.63 8.59 -33.17
N ALA A 31 12.58 8.32 -32.27
CA ALA A 31 12.25 8.02 -30.88
C ALA A 31 12.10 9.34 -30.12
N CYS A 32 11.01 10.06 -30.36
CA CYS A 32 10.56 11.08 -29.42
C CYS A 32 10.14 10.34 -28.14
N ASN A 33 10.98 10.39 -27.10
CA ASN A 33 10.50 10.27 -25.73
C ASN A 33 9.56 11.46 -25.51
N ASN A 34 8.27 11.23 -25.72
CA ASN A 34 7.25 12.08 -25.12
C ASN A 34 7.32 11.82 -23.62
N SER A 35 8.20 12.54 -22.92
CA SER A 35 7.95 12.92 -21.53
C SER A 35 6.88 14.00 -21.54
N GLY A 36 5.71 13.67 -22.10
CA GLY A 36 4.49 14.32 -21.68
C GLY A 36 4.26 13.73 -20.29
N SER A 37 4.51 14.52 -19.25
CA SER A 37 3.76 14.33 -18.03
C SER A 37 2.30 14.34 -18.48
N GLY A 38 1.67 13.16 -18.43
CA GLY A 38 0.22 13.08 -18.45
C GLY A 38 -0.32 13.90 -17.27
N PRO A 39 -1.64 13.93 -17.04
CA PRO A 39 -2.08 14.23 -15.69
C PRO A 39 -1.30 13.26 -14.78
N ASP A 40 -0.39 13.78 -13.95
CA ASP A 40 0.27 13.00 -12.93
C ASP A 40 -0.87 12.46 -12.08
N THR A 41 -1.21 11.20 -12.31
CA THR A 41 -2.09 10.46 -11.41
C THR A 41 -1.19 10.26 -10.21
N GLU A 42 -1.28 11.19 -9.25
CA GLU A 42 -0.52 11.10 -8.02
C GLU A 42 -0.79 9.71 -7.45
N SER A 43 0.28 8.93 -7.25
CA SER A 43 0.15 7.63 -6.62
C SER A 43 -0.52 7.80 -5.26
N PRO A 44 -1.34 6.83 -4.82
CA PRO A 44 -1.95 6.90 -3.50
C PRO A 44 -0.88 7.10 -2.41
N GLN A 45 -1.15 8.03 -1.50
CA GLN A 45 -0.26 8.34 -0.38
C GLN A 45 -1.05 8.17 0.91
N GLY A 46 -0.56 7.29 1.79
CA GLY A 46 -1.20 7.04 3.07
C GLY A 46 -0.44 7.66 4.24
N THR A 47 -1.17 8.05 5.27
CA THR A 47 -0.63 8.55 6.53
C THR A 47 -1.42 8.00 7.72
N VAL A 48 -0.77 7.95 8.89
CA VAL A 48 -1.45 7.75 10.18
C VAL A 48 -1.86 9.13 10.68
N SER A 49 -3.15 9.43 10.69
CA SER A 49 -3.65 10.77 11.02
C SER A 49 -3.88 10.94 12.53
N ASN A 50 -4.35 9.90 13.20
CA ASN A 50 -4.57 9.90 14.65
C ASN A 50 -4.36 8.53 15.30
N ILE A 51 -4.02 8.56 16.58
CA ILE A 51 -3.88 7.37 17.43
C ILE A 51 -4.58 7.66 18.76
N TYR A 52 -5.48 6.77 19.17
CA TYR A 52 -6.20 6.88 20.44
C TYR A 52 -6.08 5.58 21.22
N GLY A 53 -5.72 5.65 22.50
CA GLY A 53 -5.86 4.49 23.40
C GLY A 53 -4.64 4.16 24.25
N CYS A 54 -4.17 2.92 24.12
CA CYS A 54 -3.74 2.03 25.20
C CYS A 54 -4.90 1.67 26.15
N LYS A 55 -5.97 1.15 25.55
CA LYS A 55 -7.13 0.62 26.25
C LYS A 55 -6.71 -0.69 26.93
N MET A 56 -6.18 -0.59 28.14
CA MET A 56 -6.08 -1.77 29.01
C MET A 56 -7.46 -2.12 29.56
N PHE A 57 -7.54 -3.33 30.14
CA PHE A 57 -8.68 -4.05 30.75
C PHE A 57 -9.62 -3.30 31.72
N ASP A 58 -9.61 -1.98 31.75
CA ASP A 58 -10.59 -1.19 32.47
C ASP A 58 -11.93 -1.19 31.73
N THR A 59 -12.97 -1.42 32.53
CA THR A 59 -14.40 -1.34 32.23
C THR A 59 -14.71 -0.45 31.04
N PRO A 60 -15.64 -0.85 30.13
CA PRO A 60 -15.97 -0.07 28.96
C PRO A 60 -16.20 1.38 29.37
N ARG A 61 -15.23 2.27 29.09
CA ARG A 61 -15.44 3.71 29.23
C ARG A 61 -16.68 3.97 28.40
N ALA A 62 -17.68 4.60 29.02
CA ALA A 62 -18.91 5.00 28.34
C ALA A 62 -18.51 5.75 27.06
N GLY A 63 -18.58 5.08 25.91
CA GLY A 63 -17.99 5.56 24.65
C GLY A 63 -17.39 4.46 23.76
N TYR A 64 -16.74 3.42 24.30
CA TYR A 64 -16.23 2.32 23.47
C TYR A 64 -17.33 1.30 23.16
N ARG A 65 -17.77 1.27 21.90
CA ARG A 65 -18.88 0.41 21.44
C ARG A 65 -18.42 -0.99 21.02
N THR A 66 -17.14 -1.18 20.71
CA THR A 66 -16.59 -2.44 20.18
C THR A 66 -15.96 -3.29 21.29
N PRO A 67 -16.44 -4.52 21.53
CA PRO A 67 -15.82 -5.46 22.47
C PRO A 67 -14.33 -5.69 22.18
N SER A 68 -13.51 -5.89 23.21
CA SER A 68 -12.05 -6.11 23.07
C SER A 68 -11.67 -7.44 22.39
N GLY A 69 -12.63 -8.35 22.21
CA GLY A 69 -12.47 -9.57 21.40
C GLY A 69 -12.84 -9.38 19.93
N LEU A 70 -13.16 -8.14 19.52
CA LEU A 70 -13.36 -7.76 18.13
C LEU A 70 -12.34 -6.68 17.76
N THR A 71 -11.74 -6.86 16.60
CA THR A 71 -11.07 -5.77 15.86
C THR A 71 -11.91 -5.45 14.63
N CYS A 72 -11.99 -4.17 14.28
CA CYS A 72 -12.81 -3.69 13.17
C CYS A 72 -12.11 -2.61 12.37
N ILE A 73 -12.34 -2.59 11.07
CA ILE A 73 -12.06 -1.44 10.21
C ILE A 73 -13.37 -0.73 9.92
N GLU A 74 -13.50 0.52 10.34
CA GLU A 74 -14.49 1.44 9.81
C GLU A 74 -13.87 2.21 8.64
N TYR A 75 -14.63 2.47 7.59
CA TYR A 75 -14.12 3.20 6.43
C TYR A 75 -15.13 4.19 5.88
N GLU A 76 -14.60 5.27 5.30
CA GLU A 76 -15.33 6.32 4.59
C GLU A 76 -14.52 6.75 3.37
N TYR A 77 -15.20 7.02 2.26
CA TYR A 77 -14.58 7.49 1.02
C TYR A 77 -15.31 8.72 0.48
N ASP A 78 -14.55 9.78 0.22
CA ASP A 78 -15.08 11.06 -0.24
C ASP A 78 -15.01 11.23 -1.78
N GLU A 79 -15.57 12.34 -2.27
CA GLU A 79 -15.55 12.67 -3.71
C GLU A 79 -14.16 13.09 -4.24
N ASN A 80 -13.21 13.40 -3.35
CA ASN A 80 -11.88 13.86 -3.69
C ASN A 80 -10.87 12.71 -3.80
N GLY A 81 -11.29 11.48 -3.51
CA GLY A 81 -10.41 10.31 -3.53
C GLY A 81 -9.68 10.07 -2.21
N LEU A 82 -10.16 10.64 -1.11
CA LEU A 82 -9.68 10.34 0.24
C LEU A 82 -10.41 9.11 0.78
N LEU A 83 -9.65 8.05 1.06
CA LEU A 83 -10.10 6.89 1.82
C LEU A 83 -9.65 7.03 3.27
N SER A 84 -10.59 7.28 4.18
CA SER A 84 -10.36 7.26 5.62
C SER A 84 -10.66 5.87 6.16
N LEU A 85 -9.71 5.30 6.90
CA LEU A 85 -9.85 4.02 7.59
C LEU A 85 -9.63 4.22 9.08
N ARG A 86 -10.44 3.60 9.93
CA ARG A 86 -10.23 3.55 11.37
C ARG A 86 -10.14 2.10 11.83
N HIS A 87 -8.95 1.70 12.24
CA HIS A 87 -8.69 0.39 12.83
C HIS A 87 -8.95 0.43 14.32
N ILE A 88 -10.07 -0.16 14.72
CA ILE A 88 -10.55 -0.22 16.10
C ILE A 88 -9.97 -1.44 16.79
N ASN A 89 -9.42 -1.21 17.98
CA ASN A 89 -8.76 -2.24 18.78
C ASN A 89 -7.57 -2.91 18.06
N ALA A 90 -6.74 -2.12 17.37
CA ALA A 90 -5.45 -2.56 16.85
C ALA A 90 -4.48 -2.86 18.00
N GLY A 91 -3.70 -3.95 17.87
CA GLY A 91 -2.81 -4.43 18.93
C GLY A 91 -1.39 -3.92 18.77
N PHE A 92 -0.91 -3.18 19.76
CA PHE A 92 0.45 -2.63 19.77
C PHE A 92 1.08 -2.71 21.16
N ASN A 93 2.41 -2.60 21.23
CA ASN A 93 3.17 -2.38 22.43
C ASN A 93 2.78 -1.04 23.08
N CYS A 94 2.64 -1.05 24.41
CA CYS A 94 2.12 0.11 25.14
C CYS A 94 2.95 1.40 25.01
N CYS A 95 4.24 1.29 24.68
CA CYS A 95 5.19 2.40 24.73
C CYS A 95 5.80 2.73 23.37
N THR A 96 5.23 2.17 22.30
CA THR A 96 5.76 2.31 20.95
C THR A 96 5.27 3.57 20.26
N ASP A 97 6.05 4.01 19.28
CA ASP A 97 5.60 4.90 18.24
C ASP A 97 4.91 4.08 17.14
N ILE A 98 3.60 4.28 16.96
CA ILE A 98 2.81 3.59 15.94
C ILE A 98 2.96 4.32 14.60
N SER A 99 3.24 3.57 13.54
CA SER A 99 3.30 4.04 12.16
C SER A 99 2.75 2.99 11.20
N ALA A 100 2.61 3.33 9.93
CA ALA A 100 2.20 2.37 8.90
C ALA A 100 2.84 2.70 7.54
N ASP A 101 3.11 1.66 6.76
CA ASP A 101 3.37 1.78 5.32
C ASP A 101 2.09 1.52 4.54
N PHE A 102 1.97 2.15 3.36
CA PHE A 102 0.82 2.04 2.49
C PHE A 102 1.26 1.67 1.08
N SER A 103 0.56 0.73 0.45
CA SER A 103 0.73 0.44 -0.97
C SER A 103 -0.60 0.13 -1.64
N LEU A 104 -0.67 0.42 -2.95
CA LEU A 104 -1.76 -0.01 -3.82
C LEU A 104 -1.13 -0.82 -4.97
N GLU A 105 -1.39 -2.13 -4.97
CA GLU A 105 -0.85 -3.06 -5.96
C GLU A 105 -1.96 -3.98 -6.46
N ASP A 106 -2.17 -4.06 -7.78
CA ASP A 106 -3.15 -4.95 -8.42
C ASP A 106 -4.58 -4.89 -7.82
N GLY A 107 -5.03 -3.70 -7.40
CA GLY A 107 -6.34 -3.49 -6.79
C GLY A 107 -6.42 -3.85 -5.30
N VAL A 108 -5.28 -4.09 -4.66
CA VAL A 108 -5.18 -4.34 -3.22
C VAL A 108 -4.57 -3.12 -2.53
N ILE A 109 -5.33 -2.51 -1.62
CA ILE A 109 -4.84 -1.48 -0.71
C ILE A 109 -4.31 -2.18 0.53
N ILE A 110 -3.00 -2.08 0.75
CA ILE A 110 -2.31 -2.73 1.86
C ILE A 110 -1.87 -1.66 2.87
N VAL A 111 -2.29 -1.83 4.11
CA VAL A 111 -1.82 -1.03 5.26
C VAL A 111 -0.96 -1.96 6.12
N THR A 112 0.34 -1.67 6.20
CA THR A 112 1.28 -2.47 7.02
C THR A 112 1.62 -1.71 8.28
N GLU A 113 1.08 -2.17 9.41
CA GLU A 113 1.30 -1.56 10.70
C GLU A 113 2.72 -1.81 11.22
N LYS A 114 3.27 -0.81 11.91
CA LYS A 114 4.65 -0.82 12.39
C LYS A 114 4.79 -0.20 13.76
N GLU A 115 5.82 -0.68 14.44
CA GLU A 115 6.28 -0.17 15.73
C GLU A 115 7.70 0.39 15.61
N GLY A 116 7.92 1.48 16.34
CA GLY A 116 9.21 2.11 16.53
C GLY A 116 9.43 2.55 17.97
N GLY A 117 10.59 3.14 18.23
CA GLY A 117 10.90 3.74 19.52
C GLY A 117 11.16 2.72 20.63
N GLU A 118 10.65 3.01 21.82
CA GLU A 118 10.84 2.21 23.03
C GLU A 118 9.78 1.11 23.16
N TYR A 119 10.12 0.05 23.89
CA TYR A 119 9.22 -1.08 24.10
C TYR A 119 9.02 -1.35 25.59
N CYS A 120 7.76 -1.56 25.97
CA CYS A 120 7.35 -1.98 27.29
C CYS A 120 6.98 -3.46 27.33
N HIS A 121 6.97 -4.06 28.52
CA HIS A 121 6.54 -5.45 28.72
C HIS A 121 5.00 -5.58 28.79
N CYS A 122 4.29 -4.86 27.91
CA CYS A 122 2.85 -4.99 27.73
C CYS A 122 2.43 -4.65 26.30
N LEU A 123 1.31 -5.25 25.89
CA LEU A 123 0.53 -4.93 24.70
C LEU A 123 -0.81 -4.29 25.11
N CYS A 124 -1.33 -3.44 24.24
CA CYS A 124 -2.47 -2.57 24.44
C CYS A 124 -3.31 -2.51 23.16
N LEU A 125 -4.61 -2.21 23.31
CA LEU A 125 -5.50 -1.95 22.18
C LEU A 125 -5.59 -0.45 21.90
N TYR A 126 -5.46 -0.07 20.63
CA TYR A 126 -5.54 1.29 20.13
C TYR A 126 -6.64 1.40 19.08
N ASP A 127 -7.20 2.59 18.91
CA ASP A 127 -7.88 2.97 17.67
C ASP A 127 -6.90 3.80 16.85
N VAL A 128 -6.66 3.41 15.61
CA VAL A 128 -5.72 4.09 14.72
C VAL A 128 -6.46 4.55 13.48
N ASP A 129 -6.34 5.84 13.18
CA ASP A 129 -6.93 6.43 11.98
C ASP A 129 -5.86 6.56 10.90
N TYR A 130 -6.22 6.15 9.69
CA TYR A 130 -5.43 6.27 8.47
C TYR A 130 -6.18 7.10 7.45
N GLU A 131 -5.42 7.87 6.68
CA GLU A 131 -5.90 8.64 5.54
C GLU A 131 -5.07 8.25 4.33
N ILE A 132 -5.73 7.81 3.26
CA ILE A 132 -5.09 7.44 2.00
C ILE A 132 -5.65 8.34 0.90
N ASP A 133 -4.85 9.28 0.45
CA ASP A 133 -5.17 10.25 -0.60
C ASP A 133 -5.01 9.65 -1.99
N ASN A 134 -5.65 10.28 -2.98
CA ASN A 134 -5.55 9.95 -4.40
C ASN A 134 -5.95 8.51 -4.74
N VAL A 135 -6.89 7.91 -3.99
CA VAL A 135 -7.45 6.59 -4.29
C VAL A 135 -8.56 6.77 -5.33
N PRO A 136 -8.42 6.23 -6.56
CA PRO A 136 -9.50 6.32 -7.55
C PRO A 136 -10.75 5.56 -7.10
N ALA A 137 -11.92 5.98 -7.58
CA ALA A 137 -13.14 5.19 -7.40
C ALA A 137 -13.04 3.84 -8.12
N GLY A 138 -13.54 2.77 -7.52
CA GLY A 138 -13.45 1.43 -8.07
C GLY A 138 -13.52 0.32 -7.01
N SER A 139 -13.34 -0.92 -7.48
CA SER A 139 -13.33 -2.11 -6.63
C SER A 139 -11.93 -2.37 -6.08
N TYR A 140 -11.82 -2.56 -4.77
CA TYR A 140 -10.57 -2.82 -4.09
C TYR A 140 -10.70 -3.94 -3.08
N LYS A 141 -9.58 -4.59 -2.80
CA LYS A 141 -9.41 -5.41 -1.60
C LYS A 141 -8.62 -4.62 -0.57
N ILE A 142 -9.13 -4.51 0.65
CA ILE A 142 -8.38 -4.00 1.80
C ILE A 142 -7.65 -5.15 2.46
N ASN A 143 -6.38 -4.96 2.79
CA ASN A 143 -5.57 -5.87 3.59
C ASN A 143 -4.83 -5.09 4.68
N ILE A 144 -5.10 -5.39 5.94
CA ILE A 144 -4.38 -4.81 7.07
C ILE A 144 -3.40 -5.86 7.60
N VAL A 145 -2.11 -5.57 7.50
CA VAL A 145 -1.05 -6.42 8.04
C VAL A 145 -0.80 -5.99 9.49
N GLU A 146 -1.47 -6.69 10.40
CA GLU A 146 -1.43 -6.43 11.84
C GLU A 146 -0.16 -6.98 12.50
N LEU A 147 0.23 -6.35 13.60
CA LEU A 147 1.21 -6.90 14.53
C LEU A 147 0.54 -7.80 15.56
N TYR A 148 1.28 -8.77 16.09
CA TYR A 148 0.86 -9.66 17.19
C TYR A 148 -0.36 -10.57 16.93
N ILE A 149 -0.91 -10.59 15.72
CA ILE A 149 -1.94 -11.56 15.32
C ILE A 149 -1.42 -12.99 15.50
N ASN A 150 -2.25 -13.88 16.03
CA ASN A 150 -1.89 -15.28 16.13
C ASN A 150 -1.98 -15.97 14.75
N GLU A 151 -1.09 -16.93 14.46
CA GLU A 151 -1.09 -17.68 13.19
C GLU A 151 -2.42 -18.42 12.89
N THR A 152 -3.25 -18.65 13.91
CA THR A 152 -4.56 -19.30 13.77
C THR A 152 -5.72 -18.31 13.57
N GLU A 153 -5.49 -17.02 13.75
CA GLU A 153 -6.50 -15.97 13.57
C GLU A 153 -6.61 -15.54 12.11
N SER A 154 -7.81 -15.14 11.71
CA SER A 154 -8.03 -14.66 10.34
C SER A 154 -7.49 -13.23 10.18
N PRO A 155 -6.77 -12.95 9.07
CA PRO A 155 -6.33 -11.59 8.76
C PRO A 155 -7.54 -10.68 8.51
N ILE A 156 -7.33 -9.38 8.62
CA ILE A 156 -8.30 -8.38 8.16
C ILE A 156 -8.11 -8.23 6.65
N GLU A 157 -8.94 -8.96 5.90
CA GLU A 157 -9.02 -8.85 4.45
C GLU A 157 -10.50 -8.81 4.01
N PHE A 158 -10.88 -7.81 3.22
CA PHE A 158 -12.25 -7.67 2.71
C PHE A 158 -12.30 -6.84 1.43
N ASP A 159 -13.32 -7.10 0.62
CA ASP A 159 -13.54 -6.36 -0.63
C ASP A 159 -14.46 -5.15 -0.38
N ILE A 160 -14.16 -4.04 -1.05
CA ILE A 160 -14.93 -2.79 -1.02
C ILE A 160 -15.15 -2.23 -2.42
N GLU A 161 -16.25 -1.52 -2.60
CA GLU A 161 -16.58 -0.79 -3.82
C GLU A 161 -16.60 0.70 -3.50
N LEU A 162 -15.58 1.44 -3.93
CA LEU A 162 -15.41 2.86 -3.65
C LEU A 162 -16.18 3.70 -4.67
N SER A 163 -17.13 4.47 -4.15
CA SER A 163 -17.88 5.51 -4.84
C SER A 163 -18.19 6.64 -3.85
N GLU A 164 -18.55 7.83 -4.34
CA GLU A 164 -18.84 9.00 -3.49
C GLU A 164 -19.74 8.66 -2.29
N GLY A 165 -19.26 8.98 -1.08
CA GLY A 165 -19.99 8.78 0.18
C GLY A 165 -20.06 7.33 0.65
N THR A 166 -19.24 6.44 0.08
CA THR A 166 -19.16 5.04 0.54
C THR A 166 -18.69 5.01 1.98
N THR A 167 -19.44 4.30 2.84
CA THR A 167 -19.07 4.04 4.23
C THR A 167 -19.33 2.58 4.56
N GLY A 168 -18.62 2.05 5.55
CA GLY A 168 -18.90 0.71 6.04
C GLY A 168 -18.04 0.30 7.22
N ASN A 169 -18.23 -0.95 7.63
CA ASN A 169 -17.39 -1.58 8.62
C ASN A 169 -17.14 -3.07 8.30
N TYR A 170 -15.99 -3.55 8.72
CA TYR A 170 -15.63 -4.97 8.66
C TYR A 170 -14.97 -5.35 9.97
N CYS A 171 -15.40 -6.46 10.58
CA CYS A 171 -14.90 -6.90 11.87
C CYS A 171 -14.52 -8.37 11.84
N VAL A 172 -13.51 -8.72 12.62
CA VAL A 172 -13.07 -10.09 12.85
C VAL A 172 -12.85 -10.33 14.34
N THR A 173 -12.97 -11.59 14.75
CA THR A 173 -12.76 -12.01 16.14
C THR A 173 -11.27 -12.13 16.45
N ARG A 174 -10.92 -11.79 17.69
CA ARG A 174 -9.57 -11.92 18.24
C ARG A 174 -9.66 -12.52 19.64
N ASP A 175 -9.03 -13.67 19.84
CA ASP A 175 -9.18 -14.49 21.04
C ASP A 175 -7.90 -14.53 21.91
N TYR A 176 -6.79 -14.00 21.39
CA TYR A 176 -5.49 -14.01 22.06
C TYR A 176 -5.08 -12.62 22.53
N TYR A 177 -4.35 -12.57 23.65
CA TYR A 177 -3.78 -11.33 24.19
C TYR A 177 -3.00 -10.56 23.10
N PRO A 178 -3.17 -9.22 22.96
CA PRO A 178 -3.90 -8.28 23.84
C PRO A 178 -5.42 -8.31 23.74
N TRP A 179 -5.97 -8.96 22.72
CA TRP A 179 -7.40 -9.16 22.57
C TRP A 179 -7.91 -10.28 23.47
N GLY A 180 -9.24 -10.42 23.56
CA GLY A 180 -9.86 -11.60 24.18
C GLY A 180 -9.63 -11.83 25.70
N ALA A 181 -8.76 -11.06 26.38
CA ALA A 181 -8.48 -11.28 27.80
C ALA A 181 -9.67 -10.94 28.74
N GLY A 182 -10.75 -10.37 28.21
CA GLY A 182 -12.03 -10.25 28.91
C GLY A 182 -12.86 -11.54 28.99
N VAL A 183 -12.51 -12.60 28.26
CA VAL A 183 -13.22 -13.89 28.30
C VAL A 183 -12.70 -14.79 29.44
N TYR A 184 -11.46 -14.56 29.91
CA TYR A 184 -10.81 -15.34 30.98
C TYR A 184 -10.77 -14.64 32.36
N ALA A 185 -11.24 -13.40 32.48
CA ALA A 185 -11.29 -12.66 33.75
C ALA A 185 -12.48 -13.08 34.66
N GLY A 186 -12.86 -14.36 34.62
CA GLY A 186 -14.04 -14.89 35.32
C GLY A 186 -14.00 -16.39 35.64
N GLN A 187 -12.82 -17.01 35.71
CA GLN A 187 -12.64 -18.34 36.31
C GLN A 187 -11.79 -18.26 37.58
#